data_AF-A0A059CWF9-F1
#
_entry.id   AF-A0A059CWF9-F1
#
_cell.length_a   1.000
_cell.length_b   1.000
_cell.length_c   1.000
_cell.angle_alpha   90.00
_cell.angle_beta   90.00
_cell.angle_gamma   90.00
#
_symmetry.space_group_name_H-M   'P 1'
#
loop_
_entity.id
_entity.type
_entity.pdbx_description
1 polymer ?
#
loop_
_entity_poly.entity_id
_entity_poly.type
_entity_poly.pdbx_seq_one_letter_code
_entity_poly.pdbx_strand_id
1 'polypeptide(L)'
;MMMEGVEGDAAAVAAAPRYVLNPARISSEDILFCVDVDAESLVEMKATGPGGRPFARLDAIKQSLLLFVHSKLAINPDHRFAFATLSKSAAWLRKEFSSDVESAAAAIRSLSATSACGHADLTQLFRIAAHEAKKSRMQNRIFRVILIYCTNGQLTKSFSLWMSSTSTTSLDQIIARSRSMMPSSMRLNT
;
A
#
# COMPACT_ATOMS: atom_id res chain seq x y z
N MET A 1 -73.76 5.01 -14.82
CA MET A 1 -73.27 4.11 -13.77
C MET A 1 -71.96 4.67 -13.26
N MET A 2 -72.00 5.22 -12.05
CA MET A 2 -70.80 5.58 -11.27
C MET A 2 -70.26 4.30 -10.62
N MET A 3 -68.95 4.14 -10.59
CA MET A 3 -68.27 3.27 -9.62
C MET A 3 -66.91 3.89 -9.30
N GLU A 4 -66.80 4.33 -8.05
CA GLU A 4 -65.57 4.74 -7.37
C GLU A 4 -64.66 3.54 -7.06
N GLY A 5 -63.37 3.84 -6.89
CA GLY A 5 -62.53 3.24 -5.84
C GLY A 5 -61.60 2.10 -6.26
N VAL A 6 -60.30 2.37 -6.30
CA VAL A 6 -59.37 1.97 -5.23
C VAL A 6 -57.97 2.53 -5.53
N GLU A 7 -57.52 3.36 -4.61
CA GLU A 7 -56.18 3.91 -4.46
C GLU A 7 -55.20 2.78 -4.14
N GLY A 8 -54.17 2.61 -4.97
CA GLY A 8 -53.05 1.71 -4.72
C GLY A 8 -51.80 2.53 -4.47
N ASP A 9 -51.55 2.85 -3.20
CA ASP A 9 -50.31 3.41 -2.69
C ASP A 9 -49.13 2.50 -3.04
N ALA A 10 -48.41 2.82 -4.13
CA ALA A 10 -47.10 2.27 -4.39
C ALA A 10 -46.08 3.28 -3.85
N ALA A 11 -45.92 3.23 -2.52
CA ALA A 11 -44.89 3.91 -1.78
C ALA A 11 -43.54 3.83 -2.51
N ALA A 12 -42.89 5.00 -2.57
CA ALA A 12 -41.59 5.25 -3.15
C ALA A 12 -40.60 4.08 -2.99
N VAL A 13 -40.25 3.43 -4.10
CA VAL A 13 -38.94 2.79 -4.20
C VAL A 13 -37.94 3.94 -4.35
N ALA A 14 -37.56 4.52 -3.21
CA ALA A 14 -36.46 5.48 -3.15
C ALA A 14 -35.26 4.82 -3.82
N ALA A 15 -34.95 5.27 -5.03
CA ALA A 15 -33.79 4.81 -5.77
C ALA A 15 -32.59 4.98 -4.84
N ALA A 16 -31.93 3.88 -4.50
CA ALA A 16 -30.73 3.90 -3.68
C ALA A 16 -29.79 4.98 -4.26
N PRO A 17 -29.22 5.86 -3.42
CA PRO A 17 -28.40 6.96 -3.91
C PRO A 17 -27.29 6.36 -4.77
N ARG A 18 -27.29 6.74 -6.05
CA ARG A 18 -26.19 6.39 -6.96
C ARG A 18 -24.93 6.90 -6.30
N TYR A 19 -24.00 5.99 -6.01
CA TYR A 19 -22.72 6.37 -5.45
C TYR A 19 -21.97 7.16 -6.53
N VAL A 20 -22.03 8.49 -6.44
CA VAL A 20 -21.30 9.40 -7.30
C VAL A 20 -19.97 9.68 -6.61
N LEU A 21 -18.89 9.10 -7.14
CA LEU A 21 -17.55 9.51 -6.77
C LEU A 21 -17.38 10.97 -7.18
N ASN A 22 -16.95 11.82 -6.25
CA ASN A 22 -16.56 13.17 -6.58
C ASN A 22 -15.49 13.10 -7.69
N PRO A 23 -15.64 13.85 -8.80
CA PRO A 23 -14.61 13.94 -9.83
C PRO A 23 -13.31 14.46 -9.21
N ALA A 24 -12.41 13.55 -8.86
CA ALA A 24 -11.09 13.89 -8.38
C ALA A 24 -10.20 14.07 -9.61
N ARG A 25 -9.44 15.17 -9.67
CA ARG A 25 -8.40 15.32 -10.70
C ARG A 25 -7.38 14.21 -10.49
N ILE A 26 -7.23 13.36 -11.50
CA ILE A 26 -6.15 12.38 -11.54
C ILE A 26 -4.85 13.17 -11.56
N SER A 27 -4.16 13.18 -10.43
CA SER A 27 -2.94 13.95 -10.23
C SER A 27 -1.74 13.05 -10.46
N SER A 28 -0.68 13.64 -10.99
CA SER A 28 0.61 12.99 -11.11
C SER A 28 1.20 12.72 -9.73
N GLU A 29 1.60 11.47 -9.48
CA GLU A 29 2.16 11.04 -8.19
C GLU A 29 3.59 10.52 -8.34
N ASP A 30 4.40 10.81 -7.33
CA ASP A 30 5.70 10.18 -7.08
C ASP A 30 5.53 9.25 -5.88
N ILE A 31 5.62 7.94 -6.13
CA ILE A 31 5.29 6.89 -5.16
C ILE A 31 6.58 6.15 -4.76
N LEU A 32 6.95 6.27 -3.48
CA LEU A 32 8.07 5.54 -2.89
C LEU A 32 7.56 4.26 -2.22
N PHE A 33 7.93 3.10 -2.76
CA PHE A 33 7.75 1.83 -2.05
C PHE A 33 8.90 1.61 -1.08
N CYS A 34 8.58 1.36 0.19
CA CYS A 34 9.53 0.91 1.18
C CYS A 34 9.11 -0.48 1.65
N VAL A 35 9.88 -1.50 1.29
CA VAL A 35 9.55 -2.91 1.55
C VAL A 35 10.42 -3.45 2.67
N ASP A 36 9.79 -3.93 3.73
CA ASP A 36 10.44 -4.69 4.78
C ASP A 36 10.92 -6.04 4.22
N VAL A 37 12.24 -6.21 4.20
CA VAL A 37 12.94 -7.40 3.69
C VAL A 37 13.51 -8.24 4.83
N ASP A 38 13.05 -8.08 6.06
CA ASP A 38 13.48 -8.91 7.18
C ASP A 38 13.19 -10.41 6.94
N ALA A 39 13.86 -11.31 7.69
CA ALA A 39 13.64 -12.75 7.58
C ALA A 39 12.17 -13.16 7.78
N GLU A 40 11.37 -12.38 8.54
CA GLU A 40 9.92 -12.59 8.67
C GLU A 40 9.15 -12.48 7.33
N SER A 41 9.72 -11.82 6.32
CA SER A 41 9.17 -11.75 4.96
C SER A 41 9.22 -13.09 4.21
N LEU A 42 10.02 -14.06 4.67
CA LEU A 42 10.08 -15.42 4.12
C LEU A 42 9.02 -16.35 4.71
N VAL A 43 8.32 -15.94 5.78
CA VAL A 43 7.28 -16.77 6.40
C VAL A 43 6.19 -17.06 5.38
N GLU A 44 5.95 -18.35 5.16
CA GLU A 44 4.94 -18.84 4.24
C GLU A 44 3.55 -18.32 4.60
N MET A 45 2.81 -17.89 3.59
CA MET A 45 1.41 -17.57 3.73
C MET A 45 0.59 -18.86 3.75
N LYS A 46 -0.51 -18.87 4.50
CA LYS A 46 -1.48 -19.99 4.48
C LYS A 46 -2.21 -20.17 3.13
N ALA A 47 -1.90 -19.33 2.15
CA ALA A 47 -2.42 -19.42 0.79
C ALA A 47 -1.39 -20.18 -0.06
N THR A 48 -1.81 -21.25 -0.70
CA THR A 48 -1.00 -21.96 -1.70
C THR A 48 -0.92 -21.15 -2.98
N GLY A 49 0.28 -21.00 -3.53
CA GLY A 49 0.48 -20.38 -4.84
C GLY A 49 -0.05 -21.25 -5.98
N PRO A 50 0.07 -20.79 -7.25
CA PRO A 50 -0.29 -21.58 -8.42
C PRO A 50 0.37 -22.96 -8.38
N GLY A 51 -0.44 -24.02 -8.42
CA GLY A 51 0.05 -25.41 -8.35
C GLY A 51 0.33 -25.95 -6.95
N GLY A 52 -0.21 -25.34 -5.89
CA GLY A 52 -0.14 -25.91 -4.53
C GLY A 52 1.19 -25.67 -3.81
N ARG A 53 2.12 -24.92 -4.42
CA ARG A 53 3.44 -24.65 -3.83
C ARG A 53 3.31 -23.64 -2.68
N PRO A 54 4.11 -23.79 -1.61
CA PRO A 54 4.22 -22.77 -0.58
C PRO A 54 4.64 -21.43 -1.18
N PHE A 55 4.03 -20.36 -0.68
CA PHE A 55 4.21 -19.01 -1.21
C PHE A 55 4.70 -18.09 -0.10
N ALA A 56 5.91 -17.55 -0.24
CA ALA A 56 6.47 -16.64 0.76
C ALA A 56 5.75 -15.30 0.73
N ARG A 57 5.69 -14.60 1.88
CA ARG A 57 5.09 -13.27 1.95
C ARG A 57 5.78 -12.28 1.00
N LEU A 58 7.09 -12.37 0.85
CA LEU A 58 7.85 -11.55 -0.09
C LEU A 58 7.43 -11.78 -1.54
N ASP A 59 7.07 -13.01 -1.93
CA ASP A 59 6.57 -13.29 -3.29
C ASP A 59 5.20 -12.66 -3.51
N ALA A 60 4.33 -12.69 -2.50
CA ALA A 60 3.04 -11.99 -2.55
C ALA A 60 3.20 -10.48 -2.69
N ILE A 61 4.15 -9.91 -1.97
CA ILE A 61 4.50 -8.49 -2.06
C ILE A 61 5.01 -8.17 -3.46
N LYS A 62 5.89 -8.98 -4.04
CA LYS A 62 6.39 -8.75 -5.41
C LYS A 62 5.25 -8.74 -6.43
N GLN A 63 4.33 -9.71 -6.35
CA GLN A 63 3.18 -9.78 -7.24
C GLN A 63 2.22 -8.58 -7.07
N SER A 64 1.93 -8.19 -5.83
CA SER A 64 1.03 -7.06 -5.56
C SER A 64 1.63 -5.72 -5.99
N LEU A 65 2.95 -5.53 -5.82
CA LEU A 65 3.67 -4.35 -6.30
C LEU A 65 3.61 -4.24 -7.83
N LEU A 66 3.85 -5.34 -8.55
CA LEU A 66 3.75 -5.37 -10.01
C LEU A 66 2.34 -4.99 -10.47
N LEU A 67 1.31 -5.62 -9.89
CA LEU A 67 -0.08 -5.31 -10.20
C LEU A 67 -0.41 -3.84 -9.92
N PHE A 68 0.04 -3.31 -8.78
CA PHE A 68 -0.19 -1.92 -8.40
C PHE A 68 0.45 -0.95 -9.39
N VAL A 69 1.72 -1.17 -9.77
CA VAL A 69 2.42 -0.32 -10.75
C VAL A 69 1.67 -0.30 -12.08
N HIS A 70 1.32 -1.48 -12.62
CA HIS A 70 0.56 -1.57 -13.86
C HIS A 70 -0.80 -0.86 -13.76
N SER A 71 -1.52 -1.07 -12.66
CA SER A 71 -2.84 -0.47 -12.45
C SER A 71 -2.77 1.05 -12.34
N LYS A 72 -1.77 1.59 -11.62
CA LYS A 72 -1.57 3.03 -11.51
C LYS A 72 -1.20 3.64 -12.85
N LEU A 73 -0.26 3.05 -13.59
CA LEU A 73 0.13 3.56 -14.91
C LEU A 73 -1.02 3.51 -15.93
N ALA A 74 -1.89 2.51 -15.86
CA ALA A 74 -3.09 2.45 -16.69
C ALA A 74 -4.09 3.60 -16.40
N ILE A 75 -4.13 4.10 -15.16
CA ILE A 75 -4.94 5.26 -14.77
C ILE A 75 -4.27 6.57 -15.18
N ASN A 76 -2.96 6.68 -14.99
CA ASN A 76 -2.17 7.83 -15.41
C ASN A 76 -0.72 7.42 -15.71
N PRO A 77 -0.26 7.52 -16.98
CA PRO A 77 1.08 7.12 -17.38
C PRO A 77 2.17 8.02 -16.79
N ASP A 78 1.82 9.20 -16.28
CA ASP A 78 2.77 10.11 -15.67
C ASP A 78 3.15 9.69 -14.24
N HIS A 79 2.50 8.70 -13.61
CA HIS A 79 2.92 8.22 -12.29
C HIS A 79 4.36 7.68 -12.31
N ARG A 80 5.13 7.99 -11.27
CA ARG A 80 6.52 7.53 -11.16
C ARG A 80 6.75 6.79 -9.86
N PHE A 81 7.63 5.80 -9.90
CA PHE A 81 7.90 4.90 -8.80
C PHE A 81 9.38 4.88 -8.44
N ALA A 82 9.67 4.84 -7.15
CA ALA A 82 10.98 4.58 -6.59
C ALA A 82 10.88 3.47 -5.54
N PHE A 83 11.99 2.80 -5.25
CA PHE A 83 12.02 1.61 -4.40
C PHE A 83 13.11 1.71 -3.35
N ALA A 84 12.75 1.40 -2.12
CA ALA A 84 13.63 1.27 -0.98
C ALA A 84 13.34 -0.05 -0.26
N THR A 85 14.36 -0.60 0.38
CA THR A 85 14.22 -1.71 1.32
C THR A 85 14.32 -1.20 2.74
N LEU A 86 13.68 -1.92 3.67
CA LEU A 86 13.78 -1.69 5.10
C LEU A 86 14.27 -2.99 5.75
N SER A 87 15.41 -2.90 6.42
CA SER A 87 15.89 -3.92 7.35
C SER A 87 16.14 -3.23 8.70
N LYS A 88 17.41 -3.04 9.09
CA LYS A 88 17.75 -2.21 10.25
C LYS A 88 17.52 -0.72 10.00
N SER A 89 17.73 -0.27 8.78
CA SER A 89 17.45 1.09 8.32
C SER A 89 16.99 1.04 6.86
N ALA A 90 16.37 2.13 6.40
CA ALA A 90 15.95 2.25 5.01
C ALA A 90 17.14 2.43 4.07
N ALA A 91 17.17 1.66 2.98
CA ALA A 91 18.19 1.77 1.93
C ALA A 91 17.52 1.87 0.56
N TRP A 92 18.14 2.63 -0.34
CA TRP A 92 17.66 2.74 -1.72
C TRP A 92 17.91 1.43 -2.47
N LEU A 93 16.87 0.92 -3.11
CA LEU A 93 16.97 -0.13 -4.12
C LEU A 93 17.01 0.47 -5.53
N ARG A 94 16.19 1.51 -5.75
CA ARG A 94 16.18 2.36 -6.94
C ARG A 94 15.70 3.74 -6.52
N LYS A 95 16.56 4.74 -6.66
CA LYS A 95 16.31 6.11 -6.18
C LYS A 95 15.54 6.95 -7.19
N GLU A 96 15.83 6.76 -8.47
CA GLU A 96 15.25 7.55 -9.54
C GLU A 96 13.77 7.19 -9.76
N PHE A 97 12.90 8.17 -9.57
CA PHE A 97 11.48 8.07 -9.90
C PHE A 97 11.28 7.88 -11.41
N SER A 98 10.70 6.74 -11.81
CA SER A 98 10.45 6.41 -13.21
C SER A 98 9.04 5.84 -13.42
N SER A 99 8.44 6.11 -14.57
CA SER A 99 7.20 5.46 -15.06
C SER A 99 7.47 4.18 -15.85
N ASP A 100 8.75 3.83 -16.07
CA ASP A 100 9.17 2.64 -16.81
C ASP A 100 8.85 1.34 -16.05
N VAL A 101 8.06 0.48 -16.67
CA VAL A 101 7.56 -0.78 -16.09
C VAL A 101 8.71 -1.77 -15.90
N GLU A 102 9.61 -1.86 -16.88
CA GLU A 102 10.75 -2.77 -16.87
C GLU A 102 11.72 -2.42 -15.73
N SER A 103 11.98 -1.13 -15.53
CA SER A 103 12.71 -0.58 -14.39
C SER A 103 12.09 -0.99 -13.06
N ALA A 104 10.77 -0.83 -12.91
CA ALA A 104 10.04 -1.22 -11.71
C ALA A 104 10.09 -2.73 -11.49
N ALA A 105 9.85 -3.53 -12.54
CA ALA A 105 9.93 -4.98 -12.48
C ALA A 105 11.33 -5.48 -12.13
N ALA A 106 12.39 -4.83 -12.62
CA ALA A 106 13.76 -5.13 -12.25
C ALA A 106 14.04 -4.87 -10.76
N ALA A 107 13.55 -3.74 -10.21
CA ALA A 107 13.68 -3.44 -8.79
C ALA A 107 12.86 -4.42 -7.93
N ILE A 108 11.64 -4.76 -8.34
CA ILE A 108 10.80 -5.72 -7.60
C ILE A 108 11.43 -7.12 -7.60
N ARG A 109 12.02 -7.55 -8.72
CA ARG A 109 12.72 -8.85 -8.81
C ARG A 109 13.96 -8.91 -7.92
N SER A 110 14.68 -7.80 -7.73
CA SER A 110 15.90 -7.76 -6.90
C SER A 110 15.61 -7.73 -5.39
N LEU A 111 14.37 -7.49 -4.97
CA LEU A 111 13.96 -7.64 -3.57
C LEU A 111 14.30 -9.05 -3.07
N SER A 112 15.08 -9.11 -1.99
CA SER A 112 15.57 -10.35 -1.41
C SER A 112 15.53 -10.21 0.09
N ALA A 113 15.11 -11.27 0.79
CA ALA A 113 15.09 -11.26 2.24
C ALA A 113 16.51 -11.20 2.80
N THR A 114 16.67 -10.47 3.91
CA THR A 114 17.90 -10.37 4.68
C THR A 114 17.79 -11.18 5.97
N SER A 115 18.90 -11.31 6.70
CA SER A 115 18.89 -11.89 8.04
C SER A 115 17.96 -11.15 8.98
N ALA A 116 17.40 -11.87 9.96
CA ALA A 116 16.56 -11.30 11.02
C ALA A 116 17.29 -10.12 11.69
N CYS A 117 16.66 -8.97 11.58
CA CYS A 117 16.99 -7.72 12.22
C CYS A 117 15.92 -7.48 13.29
N GLY A 118 16.32 -6.92 14.43
CA GLY A 118 15.37 -6.46 15.44
C GLY A 118 14.55 -5.26 14.94
N HIS A 119 14.44 -4.21 15.73
CA HIS A 119 13.68 -3.05 15.33
C HIS A 119 14.33 -2.26 14.19
N ALA A 120 13.52 -1.96 13.18
CA ALA A 120 13.88 -1.09 12.06
C ALA A 120 13.83 0.39 12.49
N ASP A 121 14.90 1.13 12.23
CA ASP A 121 14.94 2.59 12.39
C ASP A 121 14.37 3.29 11.15
N LEU A 122 13.26 3.99 11.33
CA LEU A 122 12.57 4.74 10.28
C LEU A 122 13.13 6.15 10.06
N THR A 123 14.07 6.60 10.89
CA THR A 123 14.62 7.95 10.83
C THR A 123 15.18 8.25 9.44
N GLN A 124 15.88 7.29 8.83
CA GLN A 124 16.42 7.43 7.49
C GLN A 124 15.31 7.49 6.42
N LEU A 125 14.25 6.68 6.56
CA LEU A 125 13.10 6.71 5.66
C LEU A 125 12.42 8.09 5.69
N PHE A 126 12.20 8.65 6.87
CA PHE A 126 11.56 9.97 7.00
C PHE A 126 12.41 11.09 6.43
N ARG A 127 13.74 11.04 6.58
CA ARG A 127 14.65 12.00 5.94
C ARG A 127 14.57 11.94 4.42
N ILE A 128 14.58 10.72 3.88
CA ILE A 128 14.41 10.47 2.44
C ILE A 128 13.06 11.02 1.96
N ALA A 129 11.98 10.64 2.65
CA ALA A 129 10.62 11.01 2.30
C ALA A 129 10.41 12.54 2.36
N ALA A 130 10.91 13.22 3.39
CA ALA A 130 10.82 14.67 3.48
C ALA A 130 11.55 15.39 2.34
N HIS A 131 12.72 14.88 1.94
CA HIS A 131 13.48 15.43 0.82
C HIS A 131 12.75 15.26 -0.52
N GLU A 132 12.29 14.04 -0.82
CA GLU A 132 11.58 13.75 -2.08
C GLU A 132 10.18 14.38 -2.13
N ALA A 133 9.51 14.54 -0.99
CA ALA A 133 8.24 15.28 -0.90
C ALA A 133 8.41 16.73 -1.34
N LYS A 134 9.47 17.41 -0.87
CA LYS A 134 9.78 18.78 -1.28
C LYS A 134 10.04 18.86 -2.78
N LYS A 135 10.80 17.90 -3.34
CA LYS A 135 11.13 17.82 -4.77
C LYS A 135 9.88 17.59 -5.63
N SER A 136 9.03 16.65 -5.24
CA SER A 136 7.76 16.35 -5.93
C SER A 136 6.82 17.56 -5.94
N ARG A 137 6.74 18.27 -4.81
CA ARG A 137 5.94 19.50 -4.68
C ARG A 137 6.43 20.61 -5.61
N MET A 138 7.74 20.79 -5.76
CA MET A 138 8.30 21.76 -6.72
C MET A 138 7.92 21.43 -8.17
N GLN A 139 7.62 20.16 -8.47
CA GLN A 139 7.18 19.71 -9.78
C GLN A 139 5.65 19.65 -9.91
N ASN A 140 4.90 20.18 -8.92
CA ASN A 140 3.44 20.13 -8.85
C ASN A 140 2.87 18.68 -8.87
N ARG A 141 3.56 17.78 -8.16
CA ARG A 141 3.20 16.36 -8.04
C ARG A 141 2.91 15.99 -6.59
N ILE A 142 2.01 15.03 -6.39
CA ILE A 142 1.74 14.46 -5.08
C ILE A 142 2.83 13.46 -4.74
N PHE A 143 3.39 13.52 -3.54
CA PHE A 143 4.32 12.52 -3.05
C PHE A 143 3.61 11.55 -2.11
N ARG A 144 3.82 10.24 -2.30
CA ARG A 144 3.31 9.19 -1.43
C ARG A 144 4.40 8.21 -1.05
N VAL A 145 4.36 7.74 0.19
CA VAL A 145 5.16 6.60 0.65
C VAL A 145 4.22 5.43 0.88
N ILE A 146 4.56 4.25 0.37
CA ILE A 146 3.86 3.01 0.69
C ILE A 146 4.84 2.14 1.46
N LEU A 147 4.61 2.05 2.78
CA LEU A 147 5.41 1.21 3.66
C LEU A 147 4.74 -0.16 3.80
N ILE A 148 5.46 -1.19 3.38
CA ILE A 148 5.06 -2.59 3.54
C ILE A 148 5.92 -3.17 4.67
N TYR A 149 5.32 -3.42 5.83
CA TYR A 149 6.02 -3.84 7.04
C TYR A 149 5.60 -5.24 7.48
N CYS A 150 6.57 -6.09 7.84
CA CYS A 150 6.37 -7.50 8.15
C CYS A 150 6.41 -7.82 9.65
N THR A 151 6.96 -6.94 10.51
CA THR A 151 7.21 -7.24 11.93
C THR A 151 6.21 -6.67 12.96
N ASN A 152 6.30 -7.16 14.19
CA ASN A 152 5.35 -6.99 15.29
C ASN A 152 5.20 -5.53 15.79
N GLY A 153 4.22 -4.82 15.23
CA GLY A 153 3.23 -3.97 15.95
C GLY A 153 3.65 -2.66 16.63
N GLN A 154 4.87 -2.51 17.14
CA GLN A 154 5.27 -1.31 17.91
C GLN A 154 5.65 -0.10 17.03
N LEU A 155 6.07 -0.31 15.78
CA LEU A 155 6.43 0.78 14.84
C LEU A 155 5.23 1.64 14.41
N THR A 156 4.02 1.17 14.63
CA THR A 156 2.77 1.83 14.19
C THR A 156 2.58 3.21 14.81
N LYS A 157 3.02 3.41 16.08
CA LYS A 157 2.83 4.67 16.81
C LYS A 157 3.74 5.80 16.35
N SER A 158 5.03 5.52 16.17
CA SER A 158 6.01 6.54 15.75
C SER A 158 5.73 7.00 14.31
N PHE A 159 5.31 6.08 13.45
CA PHE A 159 4.93 6.40 12.08
C PHE A 159 3.64 7.21 12.02
N SER A 160 2.61 6.88 12.81
CA SER A 160 1.39 7.69 12.88
C SER A 160 1.61 9.11 13.42
N LEU A 161 2.51 9.27 14.39
CA LEU A 161 2.79 10.59 14.97
C LEU A 161 3.45 11.53 13.96
N TRP A 162 4.39 11.02 13.15
CA TRP A 162 5.02 11.80 12.08
C TRP A 162 4.02 12.18 10.97
N MET A 163 3.08 11.29 10.64
CA MET A 163 2.02 11.56 9.66
C MET A 163 1.16 12.76 10.05
N SER A 164 0.75 12.87 11.32
CA SER A 164 -0.06 13.98 11.81
C SER A 164 0.66 15.35 11.76
N SER A 165 1.99 15.35 11.67
CA SER A 165 2.80 16.57 11.62
C SER A 165 2.99 17.13 10.21
N THR A 166 2.68 16.38 9.14
CA THR A 166 2.98 16.80 7.75
C THR A 166 1.73 16.87 6.88
N SER A 167 1.18 18.06 6.67
CA SER A 167 -0.09 18.30 5.94
C SER A 167 -0.05 18.05 4.42
N THR A 168 1.10 17.66 3.85
CA THR A 168 1.31 17.59 2.39
C THR A 168 1.63 16.19 1.86
N THR A 169 1.63 15.18 2.72
CA THR A 169 1.97 13.80 2.35
C THR A 169 0.74 12.93 2.54
N SER A 170 0.28 12.25 1.49
CA SER A 170 -0.73 11.19 1.63
C SER A 170 0.01 9.85 1.70
N LEU A 171 -0.33 9.00 2.67
CA LEU A 171 0.44 7.81 2.98
C LEU A 171 -0.50 6.64 3.27
N ASP A 172 -0.33 5.56 2.51
CA ASP A 172 -1.04 4.30 2.70
C ASP A 172 -0.11 3.27 3.35
N GLN A 173 -0.48 2.73 4.52
CA GLN A 173 0.23 1.62 5.15
C GLN A 173 -0.44 0.30 4.80
N ILE A 174 0.34 -0.69 4.37
CA ILE A 174 -0.14 -2.06 4.19
C ILE A 174 0.61 -2.96 5.17
N ILE A 175 -0.12 -3.48 6.16
CA ILE A 175 0.40 -4.41 7.17
C ILE A 175 0.07 -5.84 6.73
N ALA A 176 1.09 -6.60 6.33
CA ALA A 176 0.95 -8.02 5.98
C ALA A 176 1.20 -8.91 7.21
N ARG A 177 0.15 -9.21 7.99
CA ARG A 177 0.22 -10.08 9.18
C ARG A 177 -0.25 -11.51 8.91
N SER A 178 0.46 -12.50 9.47
CA SER A 178 -0.03 -13.89 9.56
C SER A 178 -0.92 -14.07 10.80
N ARG A 179 -2.11 -14.66 10.63
CA ARG A 179 -3.09 -14.92 11.70
C ARG A 179 -2.54 -15.80 12.84
N SER A 180 -1.48 -16.57 12.58
CA SER A 180 -0.84 -17.45 13.56
C SER A 180 -0.16 -16.70 14.72
N MET A 181 0.20 -15.43 14.50
CA MET A 181 0.90 -14.58 15.47
C MET A 181 -0.04 -13.59 16.18
N MET A 182 -1.36 -13.73 16.01
CA MET A 182 -2.33 -12.97 16.83
C MET A 182 -2.26 -13.49 18.28
N PRO A 183 -2.14 -12.61 19.30
CA PRO A 183 -2.29 -13.02 20.68
C PRO A 183 -3.63 -13.74 20.83
N SER A 184 -3.66 -14.79 21.65
CA SER A 184 -4.81 -15.70 21.79
C SER A 184 -6.13 -14.98 22.08
N SER A 185 -6.07 -13.76 22.64
CA SER A 185 -7.21 -12.88 22.91
C SER A 185 -7.90 -12.30 21.67
N MET A 186 -7.30 -12.38 20.48
CA MET A 186 -7.87 -11.88 19.21
C MET A 186 -8.20 -12.99 18.21
N ARG A 187 -8.09 -14.26 18.63
CA ARG A 187 -8.63 -15.37 17.84
C ARG A 187 -10.13 -15.42 18.10
N LEU A 188 -10.95 -14.94 17.17
CA LEU A 188 -12.38 -15.24 17.17
C LEU A 188 -12.53 -16.76 17.15
N ASN A 189 -13.11 -17.32 18.22
CA ASN A 189 -13.47 -18.72 18.30
C ASN A 189 -14.44 -19.01 17.15
N THR A 190 -14.01 -19.88 16.23
CA THR A 190 -14.93 -20.66 15.39
C THR A 190 -15.51 -21.80 16.19
#